data_AF-A0A960MH67-F1
#
_entry.id   AF-A0A960MH67-F1
#
_cell.length_a   1.000
_cell.length_b   1.000
_cell.length_c   1.000
_cell.angle_alpha   90.00
_cell.angle_beta   90.00
_cell.angle_gamma   90.00
#
_symmetry.space_group_name_H-M   'P 1'
#
loop_
_entity.id
_entity.type
_entity.pdbx_description
1 polymer ?
#
loop_
_entity_poly.entity_id
_entity_poly.type
_entity_poly.pdbx_seq_one_letter_code
_entity_poly.pdbx_strand_id
1 'polypeptide(L)'
;MGKEAIHPFEEPGQTTRSLDPCIVVIFGATGDLTARKLMPALYNLKREGQLPTNFVCCGFARREKSHEVFRTEMKEAVGTYSRVKPLEEGLWNTFQNQLFYHQSEFDEGKGYERFAKLLSDLDAQFGTKG
;
A
#
# COMPACT_ATOMS: atom_id res chain seq x y z
N MET A 1 -11.78 26.39 19.64
CA MET A 1 -10.82 26.93 18.65
C MET A 1 -9.46 26.32 18.98
N GLY A 2 -9.20 25.09 18.51
CA GLY A 2 -7.94 24.39 18.77
C GLY A 2 -6.89 24.85 17.77
N LYS A 3 -5.70 25.24 18.23
CA LYS A 3 -4.58 25.60 17.37
C LYS A 3 -4.12 24.35 16.63
N GLU A 4 -4.20 24.33 15.31
CA GLU A 4 -3.51 23.35 14.49
C GLU A 4 -2.01 23.53 14.70
N ALA A 5 -1.35 22.46 15.15
CA ALA A 5 0.09 22.45 15.32
C ALA A 5 0.73 22.39 13.93
N ILE A 6 1.26 23.52 13.48
CA ILE A 6 1.98 23.65 12.22
C ILE A 6 3.15 22.67 12.25
N HIS A 7 3.22 21.77 11.27
CA HIS A 7 4.26 20.74 11.25
C HIS A 7 5.62 21.42 11.00
N PRO A 8 6.71 21.08 11.71
CA PRO A 8 8.01 21.78 11.61
C PRO A 8 8.68 21.77 10.22
N PHE A 9 8.07 21.11 9.24
CA PHE A 9 8.56 20.98 7.87
C PHE A 9 7.61 21.63 6.84
N GLU A 10 6.56 22.31 7.27
CA GLU A 10 5.67 23.07 6.39
C GLU A 10 6.20 24.50 6.21
N GLU A 11 6.55 24.87 4.97
CA GLU A 11 6.93 26.24 4.61
C GLU A 11 5.66 27.11 4.45
N PRO A 12 5.62 28.34 5.01
CA PRO A 12 4.47 29.22 4.87
C PRO A 12 4.21 29.56 3.39
N GLY A 13 3.04 29.18 2.88
CA GLY A 13 2.65 29.41 1.47
C GLY A 13 2.61 28.15 0.61
N GLN A 14 2.95 26.98 1.14
CA GLN A 14 2.64 25.71 0.48
C GLN A 14 1.14 25.42 0.65
N THR A 15 0.36 25.65 -0.42
CA THR A 15 -0.89 24.93 -0.63
C THR A 15 -0.65 23.45 -0.37
N THR A 16 -1.50 22.80 0.42
CA THR A 16 -1.52 21.35 0.71
C THR A 16 -0.80 20.59 -0.38
N ARG A 17 0.45 20.19 -0.14
CA ARG A 17 1.30 19.56 -1.15
C ARG A 17 0.53 18.33 -1.65
N SER A 18 0.07 18.37 -2.90
CA SER A 18 -0.61 17.23 -3.49
C SER A 18 0.35 16.06 -3.41
N LEU A 19 -0.04 14.99 -2.71
CA LEU A 19 0.80 13.82 -2.58
C LEU A 19 1.02 13.22 -3.98
N ASP A 20 2.29 13.07 -4.37
CA ASP A 20 2.63 12.56 -5.69
C ASP A 20 2.14 11.11 -5.83
N PRO A 21 1.50 10.74 -6.95
CA PRO A 21 1.15 9.36 -7.27
C PRO A 21 2.33 8.40 -7.11
N CYS A 22 2.08 7.16 -6.68
CA CYS A 22 3.15 6.16 -6.58
C CYS A 22 2.66 4.71 -6.50
N ILE A 23 3.56 3.79 -6.88
CA ILE A 23 3.50 2.37 -6.50
C ILE A 23 4.52 2.11 -5.39
N VAL A 24 4.07 1.55 -4.27
CA VAL A 24 4.94 1.00 -3.22
C VAL A 24 5.10 -0.50 -3.44
N VAL A 25 6.34 -0.96 -3.60
CA VAL A 25 6.66 -2.39 -3.71
C VAL A 25 7.19 -2.91 -2.39
N ILE A 26 6.60 -3.98 -1.86
CA ILE A 26 7.07 -4.66 -0.64
C ILE A 26 7.67 -6.02 -1.02
N PHE A 27 8.99 -6.10 -1.08
CA PHE A 27 9.69 -7.38 -1.17
C PHE A 27 9.60 -8.14 0.16
N GLY A 28 9.28 -9.43 0.11
CA GLY A 28 8.96 -10.20 1.31
C GLY A 28 7.57 -9.88 1.86
N ALA A 29 6.61 -9.55 0.99
CA ALA A 29 5.24 -9.16 1.39
C ALA A 29 4.51 -10.17 2.29
N THR A 30 4.91 -11.44 2.27
CA THR A 30 4.33 -12.49 3.14
C THR A 30 5.03 -12.63 4.50
N GLY A 31 5.96 -11.74 4.83
CA GLY A 31 6.75 -11.76 6.07
C GLY A 31 6.05 -11.10 7.26
N ASP A 32 6.59 -11.36 8.46
CA ASP A 32 6.06 -10.86 9.73
C ASP A 32 6.02 -9.33 9.81
N LEU A 33 7.06 -8.66 9.30
CA LEU A 33 7.15 -7.20 9.29
C LEU A 33 6.01 -6.57 8.48
N THR A 34 5.67 -7.16 7.32
CA THR A 34 4.59 -6.67 6.47
C THR A 34 3.26 -6.76 7.20
N ALA A 35 2.95 -7.93 7.77
CA ALA A 35 1.70 -8.17 8.49
C ALA A 35 1.57 -7.30 9.76
N ARG A 36 2.64 -7.16 10.55
CA ARG A 36 2.56 -6.51 11.87
C ARG A 36 2.79 -5.01 11.87
N LYS A 37 3.45 -4.47 10.83
CA LYS A 37 3.86 -3.07 10.79
C LYS A 37 3.48 -2.38 9.49
N LEU A 38 3.95 -2.88 8.34
CA LEU A 38 3.84 -2.13 7.08
C LEU A 38 2.39 -2.01 6.62
N MET A 39 1.65 -3.12 6.57
CA MET A 39 0.26 -3.10 6.11
C MET A 39 -0.67 -2.34 7.08
N PRO A 40 -0.57 -2.52 8.42
CA PRO A 40 -1.28 -1.65 9.36
C PRO A 40 -0.93 -0.16 9.21
N ALA A 41 0.32 0.19 8.92
CA ALA A 41 0.73 1.58 8.71
C ALA A 41 0.13 2.15 7.41
N LEU A 42 0.18 1.43 6.29
CA LEU A 42 -0.44 1.86 5.03
C LEU A 42 -1.95 2.04 5.16
N TYR A 43 -2.64 1.13 5.87
CA TYR A 43 -4.06 1.29 6.16
C TYR A 43 -4.35 2.55 7.00
N ASN A 44 -3.52 2.85 8.01
CA ASN A 44 -3.68 4.06 8.80
C ASN A 44 -3.46 5.33 7.97
N LEU A 45 -2.45 5.34 7.09
CA LEU A 45 -2.24 6.44 6.14
C LEU A 45 -3.44 6.61 5.20
N LYS A 46 -4.02 5.51 4.71
CA LYS A 46 -5.24 5.56 3.90
C LYS A 46 -6.40 6.19 4.67
N ARG A 47 -6.62 5.78 5.92
CA ARG A 47 -7.68 6.32 6.79
C ARG A 47 -7.49 7.81 7.05
N GLU A 48 -6.25 8.24 7.25
CA GLU A 48 -5.91 9.62 7.56
C GLU A 48 -5.80 10.53 6.33
N GLY A 49 -6.09 10.00 5.13
CA GLY A 49 -6.01 10.76 3.87
C GLY A 49 -4.58 11.11 3.47
N GLN A 50 -3.58 10.42 4.01
CA GLN A 50 -2.15 10.66 3.81
C GLN A 50 -1.53 9.74 2.74
N LEU A 51 -2.37 9.09 1.93
CA LEU A 51 -1.92 8.41 0.72
C LEU A 51 -2.37 9.21 -0.51
N PRO A 52 -1.58 9.21 -1.60
CA PRO A 52 -2.03 9.72 -2.89
C PRO A 52 -3.35 9.05 -3.32
N THR A 53 -4.20 9.78 -4.05
CA THR A 53 -5.39 9.19 -4.67
C THR A 53 -4.99 8.06 -5.61
N ASN A 54 -3.94 8.30 -6.40
CA ASN A 54 -3.33 7.36 -7.34
C ASN A 54 -2.21 6.58 -6.64
N PHE A 55 -2.61 5.72 -5.70
CA PHE A 55 -1.72 4.87 -4.92
C PHE A 55 -1.98 3.39 -5.19
N VAL A 56 -0.90 2.61 -5.28
CA VAL A 56 -0.93 1.16 -5.32
C VAL A 56 0.15 0.59 -4.39
N CYS A 57 -0.16 -0.51 -3.71
CA CYS A 57 0.82 -1.33 -3.01
C CYS A 57 0.91 -2.71 -3.68
N CYS A 58 2.08 -3.06 -4.20
CA CYS A 58 2.34 -4.36 -4.80
C CYS A 58 3.30 -5.19 -3.92
N GLY A 59 2.83 -6.33 -3.43
CA GLY A 59 3.68 -7.28 -2.72
C GLY A 59 4.48 -8.15 -3.67
N PHE A 60 5.74 -8.43 -3.37
CA PHE A 60 6.58 -9.38 -4.09
C PHE A 60 7.07 -10.45 -3.11
N ALA A 61 6.81 -11.72 -3.36
CA ALA A 61 7.39 -12.82 -2.58
C ALA A 61 7.34 -14.17 -3.30
N ARG A 62 7.99 -15.17 -2.71
CA ARG A 62 8.15 -16.51 -3.28
C ARG A 62 6.93 -17.41 -3.14
N ARG A 63 6.11 -17.20 -2.11
CA ARG A 63 4.98 -18.08 -1.80
C ARG A 63 3.88 -17.90 -2.84
N GLU A 64 3.34 -19.01 -3.33
CA GLU A 64 2.21 -18.99 -4.27
C GLU A 64 0.95 -18.47 -3.58
N LYS A 65 0.44 -17.33 -4.06
CA LYS A 65 -0.80 -16.68 -3.61
C LYS A 65 -1.43 -15.93 -4.76
N SER A 66 -2.76 -15.89 -4.78
CA SER A 66 -3.50 -14.95 -5.62
C SER A 66 -3.58 -13.57 -4.96
N HIS A 67 -4.04 -12.56 -5.70
CA HIS A 67 -4.31 -11.24 -5.12
C HIS A 67 -5.37 -11.31 -4.01
N GLU A 68 -6.40 -12.15 -4.17
CA GLU A 68 -7.51 -12.31 -3.23
C GLU A 68 -7.04 -12.96 -1.92
N VAL A 69 -6.17 -13.97 -2.01
CA VAL A 69 -5.57 -14.60 -0.83
C VAL A 69 -4.70 -13.58 -0.10
N PHE A 70 -3.85 -12.85 -0.83
CA PHE A 70 -3.03 -11.80 -0.23
C PHE A 70 -3.88 -10.72 0.46
N ARG A 71 -4.95 -10.23 -0.19
CA ARG A 71 -5.86 -9.24 0.39
C ARG A 71 -6.55 -9.74 1.65
N THR A 72 -7.02 -10.99 1.66
CA THR A 72 -7.65 -11.60 2.84
C THR A 72 -6.70 -11.64 4.03
N GLU A 73 -5.49 -12.14 3.83
CA GLU A 73 -4.47 -12.19 4.89
C GLU A 73 -4.08 -10.80 5.38
N MET A 74 -3.97 -9.83 4.48
CA MET A 74 -3.68 -8.45 4.84
C MET A 74 -4.82 -7.81 5.63
N LYS A 75 -6.09 -8.13 5.33
CA LYS A 75 -7.25 -7.70 6.11
C LYS A 75 -7.17 -8.22 7.53
N GLU A 76 -6.91 -9.50 7.68
CA GLU A 76 -6.74 -10.15 8.99
C GLU A 76 -5.58 -9.54 9.76
N ALA A 77 -4.45 -9.32 9.10
CA ALA A 77 -3.27 -8.69 9.70
C ALA A 77 -3.57 -7.25 10.18
N VAL A 78 -4.24 -6.43 9.37
CA VAL A 78 -4.65 -5.08 9.78
C VAL A 78 -5.64 -5.13 10.95
N GLY A 79 -6.66 -5.98 10.89
CA GLY A 79 -7.63 -6.15 11.98
C GLY A 79 -6.99 -6.62 13.29
N THR A 80 -5.92 -7.42 13.19
CA THR A 80 -5.17 -7.94 14.34
C THR A 80 -4.22 -6.90 14.93
N TYR A 81 -3.36 -6.32 14.09
CA TYR A 81 -2.17 -5.56 14.52
C TYR A 81 -2.33 -4.05 14.44
N SER A 82 -3.33 -3.52 13.72
CA SER A 82 -3.61 -2.09 13.78
C SER A 82 -4.09 -1.69 15.17
N ARG A 83 -3.66 -0.51 15.62
CA ARG A 83 -4.09 0.08 16.90
C ARG A 83 -5.50 0.63 16.81
N VAL A 84 -5.94 0.99 15.60
CA VAL A 84 -7.28 1.53 15.36
C VAL A 84 -8.22 0.38 15.08
N LYS A 85 -9.23 0.26 15.94
CA LYS A 85 -10.27 -0.78 15.89
C LYS A 85 -11.62 -0.14 16.19
N PRO A 86 -12.72 -0.65 15.61
CA PRO A 86 -12.77 -1.76 14.65
C PRO A 86 -12.19 -1.36 13.28
N LEU A 87 -11.89 -2.37 12.44
CA LEU A 87 -11.54 -2.14 11.04
C LEU A 87 -12.77 -1.58 10.32
N GLU A 88 -12.61 -0.44 9.65
CA GLU A 88 -13.67 0.19 8.88
C GLU A 88 -13.88 -0.55 7.56
N GLU A 89 -14.96 -1.35 7.48
CA GLU A 89 -15.24 -2.22 6.32
C GLU A 89 -15.35 -1.47 4.99
N GLY A 90 -16.03 -0.32 4.98
CA GLY A 90 -16.14 0.52 3.78
C GLY A 90 -14.78 1.01 3.30
N LEU A 91 -13.95 1.52 4.22
CA LEU A 91 -12.59 1.96 3.90
C LEU A 91 -11.72 0.80 3.40
N TRP A 92 -11.78 -0.35 4.08
CA TRP A 92 -11.04 -1.54 3.67
C TRP A 92 -11.43 -1.99 2.26
N ASN A 93 -12.73 -1.99 1.94
CA ASN A 93 -13.23 -2.37 0.63
C ASN A 93 -12.68 -1.48 -0.49
N THR A 94 -12.42 -0.21 -0.21
CA THR A 94 -11.73 0.67 -1.17
C THR A 94 -10.22 0.43 -1.21
N PHE A 95 -9.59 0.23 -0.05
CA PHE A 95 -8.14 0.08 0.07
C PHE A 95 -7.64 -1.23 -0.54
N GLN A 96 -8.36 -2.34 -0.35
CA GLN A 96 -7.94 -3.65 -0.87
C GLN A 96 -7.81 -3.69 -2.40
N ASN A 97 -8.57 -2.84 -3.12
CA ASN A 97 -8.48 -2.73 -4.58
C ASN A 97 -7.16 -2.10 -5.05
N GLN A 98 -6.42 -1.47 -4.15
CA GLN A 98 -5.09 -0.91 -4.38
C GLN A 98 -3.97 -1.87 -3.97
N LEU A 99 -4.31 -3.09 -3.50
CA LEU A 99 -3.35 -4.11 -3.08
C LEU A 99 -3.22 -5.19 -4.16
N PHE A 100 -1.99 -5.45 -4.58
CA PHE A 100 -1.64 -6.46 -5.58
C PHE A 100 -0.49 -7.35 -5.08
N TYR A 101 -0.27 -8.47 -5.74
CA TYR A 101 0.74 -9.44 -5.36
C TYR A 101 1.39 -10.08 -6.59
N HIS A 102 2.71 -10.15 -6.60
CA HIS A 102 3.49 -10.86 -7.60
C HIS A 102 4.28 -11.98 -6.95
N GLN A 103 4.08 -13.21 -7.46
CA GLN A 103 4.87 -14.36 -7.04
C GLN A 103 6.09 -14.51 -7.95
N SER A 104 7.28 -14.59 -7.36
CA SER A 104 8.51 -14.99 -8.05
C SER A 104 9.66 -15.25 -7.07
N GLU A 105 10.65 -16.01 -7.51
CA GLU A 105 11.94 -16.15 -6.82
C GLU A 105 12.81 -14.89 -7.00
N PHE A 106 13.60 -14.54 -5.98
CA PHE A 106 14.38 -13.29 -6.00
C PHE A 106 15.54 -13.30 -7.02
N ASP A 107 15.96 -14.47 -7.46
CA ASP A 107 17.03 -14.71 -8.43
C ASP A 107 16.49 -15.13 -9.82
N GLU A 108 15.17 -15.12 -10.02
CA GLU A 108 14.55 -15.44 -11.30
C GLU A 108 14.46 -14.20 -12.21
N GLY A 109 15.37 -14.05 -13.18
CA GLY A 109 15.37 -12.92 -14.12
C GLY A 109 14.04 -12.73 -14.87
N LYS A 110 13.45 -13.82 -15.39
CA LYS A 110 12.11 -13.80 -16.04
C LYS A 110 10.99 -13.39 -15.08
N GLY A 111 11.20 -13.58 -13.79
CA GLY A 111 10.31 -13.14 -12.72
C GLY A 111 10.15 -11.62 -12.70
N TYR A 112 11.28 -10.91 -12.82
CA TYR A 112 11.30 -9.45 -12.89
C TYR A 112 10.76 -8.89 -14.20
N GLU A 113 10.91 -9.61 -15.33
CA GLU A 113 10.26 -9.21 -16.60
C GLU A 113 8.73 -9.22 -16.46
N ARG A 114 8.17 -10.30 -15.89
CA ARG A 114 6.73 -10.38 -15.59
C ARG A 114 6.31 -9.32 -14.58
N PHE A 115 7.15 -9.05 -13.58
CA PHE A 115 6.87 -8.04 -12.57
C PHE A 115 6.85 -6.63 -13.16
N ALA A 116 7.82 -6.28 -14.01
CA ALA A 116 7.86 -5.00 -14.71
C ALA A 116 6.61 -4.80 -15.58
N LYS A 117 6.14 -5.86 -16.26
CA LYS A 117 4.88 -5.81 -16.99
C LYS A 117 3.69 -5.53 -16.05
N LEU A 118 3.60 -6.22 -14.91
CA LEU A 118 2.54 -5.98 -13.94
C LEU A 118 2.55 -4.52 -13.45
N LEU A 119 3.71 -3.98 -13.08
CA LEU A 119 3.84 -2.59 -12.63
C LEU A 119 3.37 -1.60 -13.72
N SER A 120 3.76 -1.83 -14.97
CA SER A 120 3.31 -1.00 -16.10
C SER A 120 1.80 -1.07 -16.31
N ASP A 121 1.19 -2.25 -16.18
CA ASP A 121 -0.26 -2.42 -16.30
C ASP A 121 -1.00 -1.69 -15.15
N LEU A 122 -0.45 -1.75 -13.93
CA LEU A 122 -0.98 -1.05 -12.76
C LEU A 122 -0.84 0.47 -12.89
N ASP A 123 0.28 0.95 -13.39
CA ASP A 123 0.48 2.38 -13.66
C ASP A 123 -0.54 2.90 -14.68
N ALA A 124 -0.73 2.17 -15.78
CA ALA A 124 -1.74 2.53 -16.78
C ALA A 124 -3.17 2.53 -16.21
N GLN A 125 -3.48 1.61 -15.29
CA GLN A 125 -4.80 1.49 -14.68
C GLN A 125 -5.07 2.55 -13.61
N PHE A 126 -4.08 2.87 -12.77
CA PHE A 126 -4.25 3.72 -11.60
C PHE A 126 -3.62 5.10 -11.73
N GLY A 127 -2.85 5.38 -12.78
CA GLY A 127 -2.16 6.65 -13.00
C GLY A 127 -1.13 6.96 -11.92
N THR A 128 -0.36 5.95 -11.48
CA THR A 128 0.61 6.06 -10.38
C THR A 128 1.88 6.82 -10.75
N LYS A 129 2.06 7.14 -12.04
CA LYS A 129 3.24 7.82 -12.61
C LYS A 129 4.56 7.09 -12.33
N GLY A 130 4.50 5.76 -12.26
CA GLY A 130 5.64 4.87 -12.01
C GLY A 130 5.25 3.41 -12.00
#